data_AF-A0A8I3AI86-F1
#
_entry.id   AF-A0A8I3AI86-F1
#
_cell.length_a   1.000
_cell.length_b   1.000
_cell.length_c   1.000
_cell.angle_alpha   90.00
_cell.angle_beta   90.00
_cell.angle_gamma   90.00
#
_symmetry.space_group_name_H-M   'P 1'
#
loop_
_entity.id
_entity.type
_entity.pdbx_description
1 polymer ?
#
loop_
_entity_poly.entity_id
_entity_poly.type
_entity_poly.pdbx_seq_one_letter_code
_entity_poly.pdbx_strand_id
1 'polypeptide(L)'
;MTASDPQVPPGDAAPQVYEERVWIDGCFDFFHHGHAGAIVQARQLGSELYIGVHSDEAILENKGPTVMTLQERLSAVDACRWVTQSIGRAPYVTQLDWITHYGCQYVVHGDDITSDGDGEDCYRFVKAAGRFKVVKRTPSISTTDLVGRMLLCTRTHFIKSLEKRLRGQEGHGTPDEIKAEGEAMTERMKLYATDETGKAPGVDVWFWSASAEARVEANTEEKGTFTQFLGGTGPRHE
;
A
#
# COMPACT_ATOMS: atom_id res chain seq x y z
N MET A 1 6.62 -12.66 -28.07
CA MET A 1 5.36 -12.09 -28.62
C MET A 1 4.63 -11.53 -27.43
N THR A 2 4.60 -10.21 -27.26
CA THR A 2 3.81 -9.58 -26.20
C THR A 2 2.34 -9.82 -26.53
N ALA A 3 1.63 -10.52 -25.66
CA ALA A 3 0.18 -10.61 -25.79
C ALA A 3 -0.36 -9.17 -25.69
N SER A 4 -1.30 -8.80 -26.56
CA SER A 4 -2.04 -7.54 -26.38
C SER A 4 -2.84 -7.60 -25.09
N ASP A 5 -3.09 -6.47 -24.44
CA ASP A 5 -3.97 -6.45 -23.26
C ASP A 5 -5.39 -6.89 -23.64
N PRO A 6 -6.07 -7.61 -22.73
CA PRO A 6 -7.40 -8.09 -23.00
C PRO A 6 -8.37 -6.90 -23.12
N GLN A 7 -9.17 -6.89 -24.19
CA GLN A 7 -10.19 -5.85 -24.38
C GLN A 7 -11.39 -6.01 -23.44
N VAL A 8 -11.55 -7.19 -22.84
CA VAL A 8 -12.62 -7.51 -21.90
C VAL A 8 -12.06 -8.13 -20.62
N PRO A 9 -12.72 -7.96 -19.47
CA PRO A 9 -12.26 -8.54 -18.22
C PRO A 9 -12.19 -10.09 -18.31
N PRO A 10 -11.10 -10.72 -17.85
CA PRO A 10 -10.98 -12.18 -17.89
C PRO A 10 -11.81 -12.85 -16.78
N GLY A 11 -12.33 -14.03 -17.09
CA GLY A 11 -13.10 -14.86 -16.16
C GLY A 11 -14.61 -14.70 -16.30
N ASP A 12 -15.34 -15.31 -15.36
CA ASP A 12 -16.80 -15.22 -15.30
C ASP A 12 -17.21 -13.93 -14.57
N ALA A 13 -18.17 -13.22 -15.16
CA ALA A 13 -18.72 -12.02 -14.54
C ALA A 13 -19.45 -12.37 -13.23
N ALA A 14 -19.27 -11.53 -12.22
CA ALA A 14 -20.07 -11.56 -11.00
C ALA A 14 -21.56 -11.43 -11.34
N PRO A 15 -22.45 -12.17 -10.63
CA PRO A 15 -23.88 -12.17 -10.95
C PRO A 15 -24.54 -10.81 -10.71
N GLN A 16 -23.92 -9.97 -9.87
CA GLN A 16 -24.38 -8.63 -9.53
C GLN A 16 -23.22 -7.79 -8.98
N VAL A 17 -23.46 -6.50 -8.81
CA VAL A 17 -22.58 -5.60 -8.08
C VAL A 17 -22.89 -5.66 -6.58
N TYR A 18 -21.86 -5.62 -5.76
CA TYR A 18 -21.95 -5.69 -4.30
C TYR A 18 -21.40 -4.41 -3.66
N GLU A 19 -22.19 -3.80 -2.78
CA GLU A 19 -21.82 -2.55 -2.10
C GLU A 19 -20.48 -2.66 -1.35
N GLU A 20 -20.20 -3.82 -0.77
CA GLU A 20 -19.00 -4.06 0.04
C GLU A 20 -17.78 -4.57 -0.75
N ARG A 21 -17.89 -4.72 -2.07
CA ARG A 21 -16.76 -5.03 -2.95
C ARG A 21 -16.15 -3.76 -3.49
N VAL A 22 -14.87 -3.59 -3.24
CA VAL A 22 -14.13 -2.39 -3.62
C VAL A 22 -13.02 -2.75 -4.59
N TRP A 23 -12.81 -1.89 -5.57
CA TRP A 23 -11.74 -1.99 -6.55
C TRP A 23 -10.65 -0.94 -6.26
N ILE A 24 -9.39 -1.34 -6.37
CA ILE A 24 -8.25 -0.41 -6.47
C ILE A 24 -7.35 -0.92 -7.60
N ASP A 25 -6.79 -0.03 -8.40
CA ASP A 25 -5.87 -0.39 -9.46
C ASP A 25 -4.60 0.44 -9.44
N GLY A 26 -3.58 -0.11 -10.10
CA GLY A 26 -2.31 0.56 -10.20
C GLY A 26 -1.18 -0.30 -10.73
N CYS A 27 -0.01 0.31 -10.73
CA CYS A 27 1.24 -0.31 -11.15
C CYS A 27 1.78 -1.28 -10.08
N PHE A 28 1.84 -0.85 -8.81
CA PHE A 28 2.37 -1.64 -7.69
C PHE A 28 3.84 -2.10 -7.84
N ASP A 29 4.62 -1.45 -8.71
CA ASP A 29 6.05 -1.70 -8.87
C ASP A 29 6.85 -1.33 -7.60
N PHE A 30 7.85 -2.14 -7.25
CA PHE A 30 8.49 -2.12 -5.91
C PHE A 30 7.45 -2.02 -4.79
N PHE A 31 6.61 -3.04 -4.64
CA PHE A 31 5.57 -3.03 -3.63
C PHE A 31 6.12 -2.61 -2.25
N HIS A 32 5.55 -1.55 -1.68
CA HIS A 32 6.08 -0.88 -0.50
C HIS A 32 4.94 -0.42 0.42
N HIS A 33 5.29 0.00 1.65
CA HIS A 33 4.31 0.39 2.67
C HIS A 33 3.36 1.53 2.23
N GLY A 34 3.73 2.34 1.23
CA GLY A 34 2.79 3.29 0.61
C GLY A 34 1.62 2.63 -0.13
N HIS A 35 1.88 1.55 -0.89
CA HIS A 35 0.84 0.78 -1.56
C HIS A 35 -0.02 0.05 -0.53
N ALA A 36 0.62 -0.61 0.43
CA ALA A 36 -0.03 -1.26 1.55
C ALA A 36 -0.96 -0.29 2.32
N GLY A 37 -0.54 0.96 2.51
CA GLY A 37 -1.34 1.99 3.15
C GLY A 37 -2.57 2.43 2.36
N ALA A 38 -2.50 2.52 1.03
CA ALA A 38 -3.69 2.76 0.20
C ALA A 38 -4.63 1.55 0.21
N ILE A 39 -4.06 0.34 0.14
CA ILE A 39 -4.79 -0.94 0.13
C ILE A 39 -5.58 -1.13 1.44
N VAL A 40 -4.97 -0.93 2.61
CA VAL A 40 -5.68 -1.07 3.90
C VAL A 40 -6.79 -0.02 4.07
N GLN A 41 -6.58 1.22 3.62
CA GLN A 41 -7.63 2.25 3.63
C GLN A 41 -8.78 1.85 2.69
N ALA A 42 -8.48 1.33 1.50
CA ALA A 42 -9.50 0.83 0.57
C ALA A 42 -10.26 -0.37 1.16
N ARG A 43 -9.55 -1.30 1.80
CA ARG A 43 -10.12 -2.46 2.48
C ARG A 43 -11.13 -2.05 3.55
N GLN A 44 -10.87 -0.98 4.30
CA GLN A 44 -11.80 -0.50 5.33
C GLN A 44 -13.15 -0.02 4.77
N LEU A 45 -13.23 0.35 3.49
CA LEU A 45 -14.45 0.79 2.83
C LEU A 45 -15.37 -0.37 2.40
N GLY A 46 -14.89 -1.61 2.47
CA GLY A 46 -15.64 -2.81 2.08
C GLY A 46 -15.36 -4.02 2.97
N SER A 47 -15.81 -5.18 2.51
CA SER A 47 -15.51 -6.51 3.08
C SER A 47 -14.73 -7.40 2.10
N GLU A 48 -14.60 -6.97 0.84
CA GLU A 48 -13.82 -7.59 -0.23
C GLU A 48 -13.06 -6.50 -1.01
N LEU A 49 -11.77 -6.71 -1.29
CA LEU A 49 -10.92 -5.77 -2.03
C LEU A 49 -10.27 -6.48 -3.22
N TYR A 50 -10.70 -6.08 -4.42
CA TYR A 50 -10.18 -6.57 -5.68
C TYR A 50 -9.15 -5.58 -6.22
N ILE A 51 -8.01 -6.08 -6.68
CA ILE A 51 -6.89 -5.24 -7.11
C ILE A 51 -6.55 -5.45 -8.58
N GLY A 52 -6.79 -4.43 -9.41
CA GLY A 52 -6.35 -4.41 -10.80
C GLY A 52 -4.87 -4.06 -10.93
N VAL A 53 -4.07 -4.96 -11.48
CA VAL A 53 -2.64 -4.73 -11.71
C VAL A 53 -2.41 -4.51 -13.20
N HIS A 54 -1.97 -3.31 -13.59
CA HIS A 54 -1.72 -2.97 -14.99
C HIS A 54 -0.58 -3.82 -15.58
N SER A 55 -0.66 -4.11 -16.88
CA SER A 55 0.41 -4.79 -17.62
C SER A 55 1.69 -3.96 -17.71
N ASP A 56 2.82 -4.60 -17.97
CA ASP A 56 4.09 -3.90 -18.17
C ASP A 56 4.02 -2.99 -19.41
N GLU A 57 3.32 -3.45 -20.46
CA GLU A 57 3.11 -2.70 -21.69
C GLU A 57 2.29 -1.41 -21.47
N ALA A 58 1.16 -1.51 -20.75
CA ALA A 58 0.30 -0.35 -20.50
C ALA A 58 1.00 0.70 -19.60
N ILE A 59 1.79 0.26 -18.63
CA ILE A 59 2.55 1.17 -17.76
C ILE A 59 3.67 1.86 -18.56
N LEU A 60 4.36 1.11 -19.43
CA LEU A 60 5.41 1.66 -20.29
C LEU A 60 4.88 2.75 -21.22
N GLU A 61 3.71 2.54 -21.81
CA GLU A 61 3.06 3.50 -22.71
C GLU A 61 2.64 4.80 -21.99
N ASN A 62 2.10 4.70 -20.77
CA ASN A 62 1.46 5.84 -20.10
C ASN A 62 2.35 6.56 -19.07
N LYS A 63 3.40 5.91 -18.55
CA LYS A 63 4.19 6.44 -17.43
C LYS A 63 5.69 6.25 -17.60
N GLY A 64 6.11 5.02 -17.86
CA GLY A 64 7.52 4.64 -17.92
C GLY A 64 7.74 3.18 -17.55
N PRO A 65 8.97 2.65 -17.69
CA PRO A 65 9.23 1.24 -17.48
C PRO A 65 9.03 0.84 -16.01
N THR A 66 8.53 -0.38 -15.82
CA THR A 66 8.54 -1.07 -14.53
C THR A 66 9.91 -1.71 -14.29
N VAL A 67 10.28 -1.87 -13.03
CA VAL A 67 11.44 -2.69 -12.65
C VAL A 67 11.01 -4.14 -12.40
N MET A 68 9.90 -4.33 -11.69
CA MET A 68 9.30 -5.64 -11.44
C MET A 68 8.36 -6.01 -12.59
N THR A 69 8.45 -7.26 -13.05
CA THR A 69 7.53 -7.84 -14.03
C THR A 69 6.10 -7.89 -13.49
N LEU A 70 5.10 -7.99 -14.36
CA LEU A 70 3.70 -8.16 -13.96
C LEU A 70 3.51 -9.31 -12.94
N GLN A 71 4.16 -10.45 -13.12
CA GLN A 71 4.01 -11.61 -12.22
C GLN A 71 4.59 -11.35 -10.83
N GLU A 72 5.71 -10.64 -10.74
CA GLU A 72 6.28 -10.24 -9.45
C GLU A 72 5.38 -9.23 -8.73
N ARG A 73 4.79 -8.30 -9.47
CA ARG A 73 3.86 -7.30 -8.93
C ARG A 73 2.57 -7.96 -8.42
N LEU A 74 2.00 -8.91 -9.18
CA LEU A 74 0.86 -9.72 -8.75
C LEU A 74 1.18 -10.51 -7.47
N SER A 75 2.32 -11.21 -7.44
CA SER A 75 2.75 -11.99 -6.27
C SER A 75 2.88 -11.12 -5.02
N ALA A 76 3.41 -9.91 -5.16
CA ALA A 76 3.55 -8.96 -4.06
C ALA A 76 2.19 -8.43 -3.57
N VAL A 77 1.25 -8.18 -4.49
CA VAL A 77 -0.13 -7.78 -4.18
C VAL A 77 -0.87 -8.91 -3.47
N ASP A 78 -0.80 -10.15 -3.97
CA ASP A 78 -1.46 -11.32 -3.37
C ASP A 78 -0.93 -11.64 -1.96
N ALA A 79 0.34 -11.33 -1.68
CA ALA A 79 0.93 -11.46 -0.35
C ALA A 79 0.45 -10.38 0.64
N CYS A 80 -0.24 -9.34 0.18
CA CYS A 80 -0.76 -8.29 1.04
C CYS A 80 -2.07 -8.75 1.71
N ARG A 81 -2.02 -8.89 3.05
CA ARG A 81 -3.11 -9.40 3.91
C ARG A 81 -4.52 -8.87 3.60
N TRP A 82 -4.63 -7.62 3.20
CA TRP A 82 -5.92 -6.94 3.00
C TRP A 82 -6.53 -7.17 1.61
N VAL A 83 -5.85 -7.91 0.75
CA VAL A 83 -6.28 -8.20 -0.62
C VAL A 83 -7.17 -9.44 -0.63
N THR A 84 -8.31 -9.34 -1.31
CA THR A 84 -9.19 -10.50 -1.57
C THR A 84 -8.76 -11.22 -2.84
N GLN A 85 -8.48 -10.48 -3.91
CA GLN A 85 -8.05 -11.05 -5.19
C GLN A 85 -7.29 -10.00 -6.01
N SER A 86 -6.17 -10.40 -6.64
CA SER A 86 -5.54 -9.61 -7.69
C SER A 86 -6.03 -10.03 -9.09
N ILE A 87 -6.07 -9.06 -10.01
CA ILE A 87 -6.44 -9.25 -11.42
C ILE A 87 -5.33 -8.64 -12.26
N GLY A 88 -4.62 -9.48 -13.01
CA GLY A 88 -3.58 -9.03 -13.93
C GLY A 88 -4.14 -8.39 -15.20
N ARG A 89 -3.36 -7.49 -15.80
CA ARG A 89 -3.64 -6.84 -17.08
C ARG A 89 -4.91 -5.99 -17.06
N ALA A 90 -5.20 -5.37 -15.91
CA ALA A 90 -6.27 -4.38 -15.78
C ALA A 90 -5.93 -3.13 -16.62
N PRO A 91 -6.93 -2.48 -17.24
CA PRO A 91 -6.71 -1.33 -18.11
C PRO A 91 -6.12 -0.16 -17.32
N TYR A 92 -5.22 0.61 -17.96
CA TYR A 92 -4.60 1.78 -17.33
C TYR A 92 -5.62 2.89 -17.01
N VAL A 93 -6.54 3.13 -17.94
CA VAL A 93 -7.70 3.99 -17.72
C VAL A 93 -8.82 3.10 -17.20
N THR A 94 -9.22 3.31 -15.95
CA THR A 94 -10.18 2.46 -15.26
C THR A 94 -11.55 2.49 -15.95
N GLN A 95 -12.03 1.30 -16.35
CA GLN A 95 -13.30 1.12 -17.05
C GLN A 95 -14.40 0.55 -16.15
N LEU A 96 -15.64 1.04 -16.32
CA LEU A 96 -16.80 0.61 -15.52
C LEU A 96 -17.19 -0.85 -15.75
N ASP A 97 -16.98 -1.39 -16.94
CA ASP A 97 -17.25 -2.77 -17.28
C ASP A 97 -16.32 -3.73 -16.53
N TRP A 98 -15.03 -3.40 -16.37
CA TRP A 98 -14.08 -4.15 -15.54
C TRP A 98 -14.51 -4.21 -14.08
N ILE A 99 -14.80 -3.04 -13.49
CA ILE A 99 -15.20 -2.96 -12.08
C ILE A 99 -16.52 -3.73 -11.85
N THR A 100 -17.47 -3.56 -12.76
CA THR A 100 -18.79 -4.22 -12.69
C THR A 100 -18.68 -5.72 -12.92
N HIS A 101 -17.80 -6.17 -13.82
CA HIS A 101 -17.53 -7.59 -14.07
C HIS A 101 -17.07 -8.31 -12.80
N TYR A 102 -16.21 -7.68 -11.98
CA TYR A 102 -15.81 -8.25 -10.69
C TYR A 102 -16.78 -7.95 -9.54
N GLY A 103 -17.95 -7.36 -9.84
CA GLY A 103 -18.99 -7.05 -8.87
C GLY A 103 -18.61 -5.97 -7.86
N CYS A 104 -17.57 -5.17 -8.13
CA CYS A 104 -17.14 -4.09 -7.24
C CYS A 104 -18.06 -2.89 -7.38
N GLN A 105 -18.48 -2.24 -6.29
CA GLN A 105 -19.33 -1.04 -6.33
C GLN A 105 -18.50 0.24 -6.48
N TYR A 106 -17.36 0.34 -5.79
CA TYR A 106 -16.55 1.56 -5.76
C TYR A 106 -15.14 1.33 -6.26
N VAL A 107 -14.54 2.37 -6.84
CA VAL A 107 -13.11 2.47 -7.11
C VAL A 107 -12.48 3.39 -6.09
N VAL A 108 -11.36 2.97 -5.53
CA VAL A 108 -10.57 3.74 -4.59
C VAL A 108 -9.23 4.08 -5.22
N HIS A 109 -8.81 5.34 -5.08
CA HIS A 109 -7.45 5.74 -5.42
C HIS A 109 -6.92 6.78 -4.42
N GLY A 110 -5.59 6.99 -4.44
CA GLY A 110 -4.95 8.09 -3.73
C GLY A 110 -5.47 9.47 -4.17
N ASP A 111 -5.17 10.49 -3.37
CA ASP A 111 -5.54 11.88 -3.63
C ASP A 111 -4.63 12.61 -4.64
N ASP A 112 -3.76 11.87 -5.34
CA ASP A 112 -2.99 12.36 -6.46
C ASP A 112 -3.77 12.36 -7.78
N ILE A 113 -3.46 13.33 -8.63
CA ILE A 113 -3.96 13.41 -10.00
C ILE A 113 -3.21 12.40 -10.85
N THR A 114 -3.95 11.57 -11.56
CA THR A 114 -3.42 10.60 -12.53
C THR A 114 -4.00 10.90 -13.90
N SER A 115 -3.12 11.22 -14.84
CA SER A 115 -3.47 11.43 -16.24
C SER A 115 -2.91 10.29 -17.09
N ASP A 116 -3.62 9.94 -18.16
CA ASP A 116 -3.11 9.04 -19.20
C ASP A 116 -2.17 9.79 -20.17
N GLY A 117 -1.71 9.09 -21.20
CA GLY A 117 -0.81 9.65 -22.23
C GLY A 117 -1.38 10.87 -22.98
N ASP A 118 -2.69 11.05 -23.02
CA ASP A 118 -3.37 12.19 -23.65
C ASP A 118 -3.61 13.35 -22.66
N GLY A 119 -3.28 13.16 -21.37
CA GLY A 119 -3.46 14.14 -20.31
C GLY A 119 -4.81 14.07 -19.60
N GLU A 120 -5.68 13.12 -19.96
CA GLU A 120 -7.02 12.98 -19.40
C GLU A 120 -7.01 12.18 -18.08
N ASP A 121 -7.90 12.54 -17.15
CA ASP A 121 -8.00 11.89 -15.82
C ASP A 121 -8.34 10.40 -15.94
N CYS A 122 -7.45 9.49 -15.51
CA CYS A 122 -7.63 8.03 -15.65
C CYS A 122 -8.94 7.51 -15.02
N TYR A 123 -9.52 8.26 -14.07
CA TYR A 123 -10.73 7.88 -13.34
C TYR A 123 -11.98 8.65 -13.78
N ARG A 124 -11.92 9.38 -14.90
CA ARG A 124 -13.05 10.19 -15.44
C ARG A 124 -14.37 9.43 -15.54
N PHE A 125 -14.35 8.18 -16.03
CA PHE A 125 -15.57 7.38 -16.21
C PHE A 125 -16.20 6.97 -14.87
N VAL A 126 -15.37 6.61 -13.89
CA VAL A 126 -15.85 6.18 -12.57
C VAL A 126 -16.27 7.37 -11.70
N LYS A 127 -15.62 8.52 -11.88
CA LYS A 127 -16.02 9.80 -11.28
C LYS A 127 -17.36 10.27 -11.84
N ALA A 128 -17.55 10.24 -13.16
CA ALA A 128 -18.82 10.58 -13.81
C ALA A 128 -19.98 9.67 -13.35
N ALA A 129 -19.70 8.41 -13.04
CA ALA A 129 -20.68 7.47 -12.49
C ALA A 129 -20.92 7.62 -10.98
N GLY A 130 -20.22 8.51 -10.27
CA GLY A 130 -20.34 8.68 -8.82
C GLY A 130 -19.78 7.52 -7.99
N ARG A 131 -18.88 6.70 -8.57
CA ARG A 131 -18.35 5.46 -7.98
C ARG A 131 -16.89 5.59 -7.50
N PHE A 132 -16.36 6.80 -7.48
CA PHE A 132 -14.98 7.08 -7.08
C PHE A 132 -14.88 7.51 -5.60
N LYS A 133 -13.93 6.91 -4.87
CA LYS A 133 -13.61 7.20 -3.48
C LYS A 133 -12.12 7.52 -3.38
N VAL A 134 -11.76 8.41 -2.44
CA VAL A 134 -10.37 8.90 -2.29
C VAL A 134 -9.82 8.50 -0.93
N VAL A 135 -8.58 8.01 -0.92
CA VAL A 135 -7.80 7.73 0.29
C VAL A 135 -6.52 8.57 0.31
N LYS A 136 -5.90 8.73 1.47
CA LYS A 136 -4.70 9.54 1.60
C LYS A 136 -3.46 8.76 1.17
N ARG A 137 -2.60 9.40 0.38
CA ARG A 137 -1.27 8.88 0.10
C ARG A 137 -0.41 8.85 1.36
N THR A 138 0.39 7.79 1.49
CA THR A 138 1.44 7.74 2.51
C THR A 138 2.57 8.71 2.13
N PRO A 139 2.91 9.68 3.01
CA PRO A 139 3.95 10.66 2.70
C PRO A 139 5.34 10.00 2.66
N SER A 140 6.25 10.61 1.90
CA SER A 140 7.68 10.29 1.90
C SER A 140 8.05 8.85 1.48
N ILE A 141 7.19 8.20 0.69
CA ILE A 141 7.47 6.92 0.04
C ILE A 141 6.85 6.86 -1.36
N SER A 142 7.62 6.41 -2.33
CA SER A 142 7.18 6.04 -3.66
C SER A 142 8.24 5.17 -4.34
N THR A 143 7.89 4.45 -5.41
CA THR A 143 8.86 3.73 -6.25
C THR A 143 9.97 4.67 -6.75
N THR A 144 9.61 5.89 -7.19
CA THR A 144 10.57 6.91 -7.62
C THR A 144 11.54 7.29 -6.51
N ASP A 145 11.03 7.49 -5.29
CA ASP A 145 11.87 7.81 -4.13
C ASP A 145 12.78 6.63 -3.75
N LEU A 146 12.28 5.39 -3.73
CA LEU A 146 13.10 4.20 -3.46
C LEU A 146 14.22 4.02 -4.49
N VAL A 147 13.92 4.13 -5.78
CA VAL A 147 14.91 4.06 -6.86
C VAL A 147 15.90 5.22 -6.74
N GLY A 148 15.43 6.43 -6.45
CA GLY A 148 16.27 7.59 -6.18
C GLY A 148 17.25 7.36 -5.02
N ARG A 149 16.79 6.77 -3.91
CA ARG A 149 17.66 6.44 -2.76
C ARG A 149 18.77 5.47 -3.15
N MET A 150 18.46 4.47 -3.98
CA MET A 150 19.45 3.48 -4.46
C MET A 150 20.47 4.12 -5.41
N LEU A 151 20.03 4.92 -6.38
CA LEU A 151 20.92 5.52 -7.38
C LEU A 151 21.77 6.67 -6.82
N LEU A 152 21.21 7.45 -5.89
CA LEU A 152 21.87 8.62 -5.31
C LEU A 152 22.55 8.31 -3.97
N CYS A 153 22.43 7.08 -3.47
CA CYS A 153 22.99 6.63 -2.18
C CYS A 153 22.65 7.58 -1.02
N THR A 154 21.45 8.16 -1.02
CA THR A 154 21.05 9.15 0.00
C THR A 154 20.91 8.50 1.38
N ARG A 155 21.13 9.28 2.43
CA ARG A 155 20.96 8.86 3.84
C ARG A 155 20.02 9.76 4.65
N THR A 156 19.40 10.74 3.98
CA THR A 156 18.51 11.73 4.60
C THR A 156 17.21 11.13 5.12
N HIS A 157 16.83 9.95 4.63
CA HIS A 157 15.64 9.22 5.05
C HIS A 157 15.86 8.33 6.29
N PHE A 158 17.09 8.27 6.84
CA PHE A 158 17.39 7.45 8.01
C PHE A 158 16.82 8.08 9.28
N ILE A 159 16.04 7.29 10.02
CA ILE A 159 15.54 7.62 11.35
C ILE A 159 16.58 7.13 12.37
N LYS A 160 17.11 8.02 13.21
CA LYS A 160 18.11 7.68 14.23
C LYS A 160 17.48 6.95 15.41
N SER A 161 16.30 7.41 15.85
CA SER A 161 15.51 6.75 16.89
C SER A 161 14.03 6.82 16.52
N LEU A 162 13.46 5.66 16.18
CA LEU A 162 12.03 5.56 15.90
C LEU A 162 11.20 6.01 17.11
N GLU A 163 11.60 5.66 18.34
CA GLU A 163 10.92 6.13 19.55
C GLU A 163 10.89 7.66 19.66
N LYS A 164 12.03 8.35 19.43
CA LYS A 164 12.07 9.82 19.46
C LYS A 164 11.25 10.42 18.33
N ARG A 165 11.30 9.82 17.13
CA ARG A 165 10.49 10.23 15.97
C ARG A 165 9.00 10.18 16.30
N LEU A 166 8.52 9.07 16.87
CA LEU A 166 7.11 8.89 17.24
C LEU A 166 6.67 9.84 18.37
N ARG A 167 7.57 10.15 19.31
CA ARG A 167 7.31 11.13 20.39
C ARG A 167 7.41 12.59 19.95
N GLY A 168 7.70 12.88 18.67
CA GLY A 168 7.88 14.25 18.18
C GLY A 168 9.16 14.92 18.66
N GLN A 169 10.20 14.15 18.99
CA GLN A 169 11.49 14.63 19.51
C GLN A 169 12.61 14.56 18.47
N GLU A 170 12.33 14.00 17.30
CA GLU A 170 13.25 13.87 16.16
C GLU A 170 12.48 14.11 14.86
N GLY A 171 13.05 14.89 13.95
CA GLY A 171 12.44 15.21 12.65
C GLY A 171 13.01 16.48 12.03
N HIS A 172 12.38 16.94 10.95
CA HIS A 172 12.70 18.19 10.27
C HIS A 172 11.50 19.14 10.34
N GLY A 173 11.76 20.45 10.39
CA GLY A 173 10.74 21.49 10.48
C GLY A 173 10.62 22.08 11.88
N THR A 174 9.50 22.77 12.11
CA THR A 174 9.13 23.36 13.39
C THR A 174 8.77 22.30 14.43
N PRO A 175 8.83 22.61 15.74
CA PRO A 175 8.43 21.67 16.79
C PRO A 175 7.02 21.07 16.60
N ASP A 176 6.07 21.87 16.12
CA ASP A 176 4.69 21.43 15.88
C ASP A 176 4.61 20.47 14.68
N GLU A 177 5.34 20.75 13.59
CA GLU A 177 5.42 19.84 12.44
C GLU A 177 6.07 18.50 12.81
N ILE A 178 7.14 18.54 13.60
CA ILE A 178 7.83 17.32 14.06
C ILE A 178 6.88 16.46 14.91
N LYS A 179 6.12 17.08 15.82
CA LYS A 179 5.13 16.41 16.65
C LYS A 179 4.01 15.82 15.81
N ALA A 180 3.42 16.60 14.90
CA ALA A 180 2.35 16.14 14.03
C ALA A 180 2.79 14.97 13.13
N GLU A 181 4.02 14.98 12.62
CA GLU A 181 4.55 13.88 11.83
C GLU A 181 4.76 12.61 12.66
N GLY A 182 5.21 12.75 13.92
CA GLY A 182 5.33 11.62 14.87
C GLY A 182 3.99 10.98 15.22
N GLU A 183 2.97 11.80 15.47
CA GLU A 183 1.58 11.35 15.68
C GLU A 183 1.04 10.65 14.42
N ALA A 184 1.20 11.26 13.25
CA ALA A 184 0.77 10.65 11.99
C ALA A 184 1.49 9.32 11.69
N MET A 185 2.77 9.20 12.05
CA MET A 185 3.52 7.94 11.92
C MET A 185 2.99 6.86 12.88
N THR A 186 2.66 7.25 14.11
CA THR A 186 2.03 6.36 15.11
C THR A 186 0.70 5.83 14.57
N GLU A 187 -0.16 6.69 14.01
CA GLU A 187 -1.44 6.26 13.44
C GLU A 187 -1.25 5.35 12.21
N ARG A 188 -0.24 5.59 11.37
CA ARG A 188 0.09 4.66 10.27
C ARG A 188 0.56 3.30 10.78
N MET A 189 1.37 3.26 11.83
CA MET A 189 1.80 1.98 12.43
C MET A 189 0.60 1.21 13.00
N LYS A 190 -0.34 1.90 13.66
CA LYS A 190 -1.60 1.28 14.12
C LYS A 190 -2.41 0.72 12.97
N LEU A 191 -2.56 1.49 11.89
CA LEU A 191 -3.28 1.07 10.69
C LEU A 191 -2.66 -0.18 10.06
N TYR A 192 -1.33 -0.24 9.95
CA TYR A 192 -0.65 -1.40 9.35
C TYR A 192 -0.63 -2.62 10.28
N ALA A 193 -0.85 -2.42 11.58
CA ALA A 193 -0.94 -3.49 12.56
C ALA A 193 -2.34 -4.13 12.64
N THR A 194 -3.27 -3.71 11.79
CA THR A 194 -4.65 -4.24 11.77
C THR A 194 -4.73 -5.67 11.22
N ASP A 195 -5.85 -6.33 11.52
CA ASP A 195 -6.20 -7.64 10.98
C ASP A 195 -6.54 -7.59 9.48
N GLU A 196 -6.95 -8.72 8.92
CA GLU A 196 -7.37 -8.87 7.51
C GLU A 196 -8.55 -7.99 7.10
N THR A 197 -9.33 -7.49 8.06
CA THR A 197 -10.43 -6.54 7.79
C THR A 197 -9.92 -5.11 7.68
N GLY A 198 -8.71 -4.83 8.16
CA GLY A 198 -8.18 -3.49 8.28
C GLY A 198 -8.81 -2.68 9.41
N LYS A 199 -9.76 -3.23 10.18
CA LYS A 199 -10.61 -2.47 11.12
C LYS A 199 -10.31 -2.76 12.58
N ALA A 200 -9.79 -3.94 12.91
CA ALA A 200 -9.46 -4.32 14.28
C ALA A 200 -7.94 -4.53 14.44
N PRO A 201 -7.39 -4.45 15.66
CA PRO A 201 -5.99 -4.82 15.92
C PRO A 201 -5.71 -6.25 15.48
N GLY A 202 -4.61 -6.47 14.75
CA GLY A 202 -4.26 -7.78 14.20
C GLY A 202 -2.95 -8.34 14.75
N VAL A 203 -1.86 -7.56 14.67
CA VAL A 203 -0.53 -8.02 15.10
C VAL A 203 -0.02 -7.20 16.28
N ASP A 204 0.73 -7.86 17.16
CA ASP A 204 1.49 -7.16 18.18
C ASP A 204 2.71 -6.46 17.56
N VAL A 205 2.96 -5.24 17.98
CA VAL A 205 4.17 -4.48 17.61
C VAL A 205 4.97 -4.21 18.87
N TRP A 206 6.26 -4.55 18.82
CA TRP A 206 7.17 -4.45 19.95
C TRP A 206 8.38 -3.59 19.59
N PHE A 207 8.86 -2.83 20.57
CA PHE A 207 10.23 -2.30 20.55
C PHE A 207 11.16 -3.27 21.24
N TRP A 208 12.33 -3.50 20.65
CA TRP A 208 13.42 -4.19 21.30
C TRP A 208 14.56 -3.23 21.59
N SER A 209 15.09 -3.30 22.82
CA SER A 209 16.25 -2.52 23.25
C SER A 209 17.33 -3.44 23.82
N ALA A 210 18.54 -3.37 23.26
CA ALA A 210 19.71 -4.08 23.78
C ALA A 210 20.06 -3.64 25.21
N SER A 211 20.43 -4.57 26.09
CA SER A 211 21.06 -4.23 27.37
C SER A 211 22.46 -3.65 27.14
N ALA A 212 23.00 -2.97 28.15
CA ALA A 212 24.35 -2.41 28.08
C ALA A 212 25.42 -3.50 27.86
N GLU A 213 25.21 -4.72 28.39
CA GLU A 213 26.13 -5.86 28.20
C GLU A 213 26.07 -6.44 26.77
N ALA A 214 24.88 -6.45 26.14
CA ALA A 214 24.71 -7.00 24.79
C ALA A 214 25.40 -6.18 23.69
N ARG A 215 25.74 -4.90 23.94
CA ARG A 215 26.50 -4.08 23.00
C ARG A 215 28.00 -4.42 22.97
N VAL A 216 28.50 -5.20 23.93
CA VAL A 216 29.93 -5.45 24.14
C VAL A 216 30.35 -6.87 23.72
N GLU A 217 29.47 -7.87 23.81
CA GLU A 217 29.79 -9.27 23.50
C GLU A 217 28.87 -9.84 22.43
N ALA A 218 29.40 -10.07 21.21
CA ALA A 218 28.66 -10.60 20.06
C ALA A 218 28.37 -12.11 20.14
N ASN A 219 28.41 -12.73 21.33
CA ASN A 219 28.19 -14.16 21.51
C ASN A 219 27.44 -14.42 22.82
N THR A 220 26.42 -15.28 22.74
CA THR A 220 25.49 -15.76 23.78
C THR A 220 24.27 -14.85 24.05
N GLU A 221 23.09 -15.33 23.64
CA GLU A 221 21.72 -14.81 23.86
C GLU A 221 21.59 -13.29 23.97
N GLU A 222 20.99 -12.64 22.94
CA GLU A 222 20.74 -11.20 22.91
C GLU A 222 19.98 -10.71 24.16
N LYS A 223 20.72 -10.33 25.21
CA LYS A 223 20.17 -9.74 26.44
C LYS A 223 19.58 -8.39 26.08
N GLY A 224 18.26 -8.32 25.99
CA GLY A 224 17.52 -7.11 25.71
C GLY A 224 16.14 -7.14 26.34
N THR A 225 15.45 -6.01 26.28
CA THR A 225 14.07 -5.87 26.78
C THR A 225 13.12 -5.60 25.61
N PHE A 226 12.01 -6.34 25.59
CA PHE A 226 10.89 -6.05 24.71
C PHE A 226 9.89 -5.16 25.45
N THR A 227 9.46 -4.07 24.79
CA THR A 227 8.39 -3.20 25.27
C THR A 227 7.28 -3.21 24.24
N GLN A 228 6.06 -3.60 24.65
CA GLN A 228 4.92 -3.62 23.75
C GLN A 228 4.58 -2.19 23.33
N PHE A 229 4.46 -1.95 22.03
CA PHE A 229 4.04 -0.68 21.47
C PHE A 229 2.57 -0.73 21.06
N LEU A 230 2.15 -1.76 20.34
CA LEU A 230 0.76 -2.00 19.96
C LEU A 230 0.39 -3.45 20.31
N GLY A 231 -0.81 -3.62 20.88
CA GLY A 231 -1.38 -4.95 21.15
C GLY A 231 -2.25 -5.43 19.98
N GLY A 232 -2.02 -6.66 19.55
CA GLY A 232 -2.82 -7.38 18.55
C GLY A 232 -3.63 -8.51 19.18
N THR A 233 -4.11 -9.44 18.35
CA THR A 233 -4.86 -10.62 18.81
C THR A 233 -3.95 -11.73 19.34
N GLY A 234 -2.64 -11.54 19.31
CA GLY A 234 -1.65 -12.58 19.60
C GLY A 234 -1.58 -13.67 18.51
N PRO A 235 -0.60 -14.59 18.61
CA PRO A 235 -0.51 -15.75 17.71
C PRO A 235 -1.75 -16.64 17.87
N ARG A 236 -2.34 -17.06 16.74
CA ARG A 236 -3.37 -18.10 16.75
C ARG A 236 -2.68 -19.43 17.11
N HIS A 237 -3.05 -20.00 18.26
CA HIS A 237 -2.69 -21.38 18.57
C HIS A 237 -3.66 -22.28 17.80
N GLU A 238 -3.23 -22.76 16.63
CA GLU A 238 -3.91 -23.84 15.89
C GLU A 238 -3.52 -25.20 16.46
#